data_AF-A0A820PCA5-F1
#
_entry.id   AF-A0A820PCA5-F1
#
_cell.length_a   1.000
_cell.length_b   1.000
_cell.length_c   1.000
_cell.angle_alpha   90.00
_cell.angle_beta   90.00
_cell.angle_gamma   90.00
#
_symmetry.space_group_name_H-M   'P 1'
#
loop_
_entity.id
_entity.type
_entity.pdbx_description
1 polymer ?
#
loop_
_entity_poly.entity_id
_entity_poly.type
_entity_poly.pdbx_seq_one_letter_code
_entity_poly.pdbx_strand_id
1 'polypeptide(L)'
;MLLFAIAAHWLACIFHFIAILERPNLLVKYSWLDHLAEKYEMPYLANDTLSGPDLKSKYLTALFFAMTSLTSVGFGNVAANTNGEKLFSILSMLAGSFLSASILGSVTTIIIKLYQGAE
;
A
#
# COMPACT_ATOMS: atom_id res chain seq x y z
N MET A 1 -15.26 -3.67 7.88
CA MET A 1 -14.08 -4.56 7.81
C MET A 1 -13.84 -5.12 6.41
N LEU A 2 -14.84 -5.71 5.74
CA LEU A 2 -14.66 -6.19 4.35
C LEU A 2 -14.24 -5.09 3.36
N LEU A 3 -14.90 -3.92 3.43
CA LEU A 3 -14.57 -2.75 2.59
C LEU A 3 -13.12 -2.29 2.78
N PHE A 4 -12.60 -2.38 4.01
CA PHE A 4 -11.21 -2.02 4.32
C PHE A 4 -10.22 -3.00 3.64
N ALA A 5 -10.50 -4.31 3.70
CA ALA A 5 -9.67 -5.32 3.06
C ALA A 5 -9.66 -5.20 1.53
N ILE A 6 -10.83 -4.97 0.93
CA ILE A 6 -10.95 -4.77 -0.53
C ILE A 6 -10.23 -3.48 -0.96
N ALA A 7 -10.38 -2.39 -0.21
CA ALA A 7 -9.67 -1.15 -0.47
C ALA A 7 -8.15 -1.34 -0.38
N ALA A 8 -7.65 -2.05 0.65
CA ALA A 8 -6.24 -2.36 0.78
C ALA A 8 -5.70 -3.19 -0.40
N HIS A 9 -6.45 -4.20 -0.87
CA HIS A 9 -6.10 -4.98 -2.05
C HIS A 9 -6.01 -4.11 -3.31
N TRP A 10 -7.01 -3.25 -3.56
CA TRP A 10 -7.04 -2.36 -4.71
C TRP A 10 -5.87 -1.37 -4.69
N LEU A 11 -5.63 -0.74 -3.55
CA LEU A 11 -4.51 0.20 -3.40
C LEU A 11 -3.16 -0.50 -3.58
N ALA A 12 -2.99 -1.73 -3.09
CA ALA A 12 -1.78 -2.52 -3.30
C ALA A 12 -1.55 -2.86 -4.78
N CYS A 13 -2.60 -3.28 -5.49
CA CYS A 13 -2.53 -3.57 -6.92
C CYS A 13 -2.19 -2.32 -7.74
N ILE A 14 -2.80 -1.18 -7.43
CA ILE A 14 -2.51 0.10 -8.09
C ILE A 14 -1.08 0.55 -7.81
N PHE A 15 -0.63 0.45 -6.55
CA PHE A 15 0.75 0.79 -6.17
C PHE A 15 1.79 -0.04 -6.95
N HIS A 16 1.53 -1.34 -7.11
CA HIS A 16 2.37 -2.21 -7.92
C HIS A 16 2.33 -1.86 -9.40
N PHE A 17 1.15 -1.56 -9.93
CA PHE A 17 0.98 -1.17 -11.32
C PHE A 17 1.73 0.12 -11.66
N ILE A 18 1.65 1.15 -10.80
CA ILE A 18 2.40 2.41 -10.96
C ILE A 18 3.90 2.15 -11.05
N ALA A 19 4.43 1.33 -10.15
CA ALA A 19 5.86 1.03 -10.13
C ALA A 19 6.31 0.27 -11.39
N ILE A 20 5.50 -0.66 -11.92
CA ILE A 20 5.81 -1.33 -13.20
C ILE A 20 5.83 -0.32 -14.37
N LEU A 21 4.89 0.63 -14.39
CA LEU A 21 4.79 1.63 -15.46
C LEU A 21 5.89 2.68 -15.43
N GLU A 22 6.26 3.16 -14.24
CA GLU A 22 7.28 4.20 -14.10
C GLU A 22 8.69 3.64 -14.28
N ARG A 23 8.96 2.44 -13.76
CA ARG A 23 10.29 1.81 -13.76
C ARG A 23 11.05 1.82 -15.10
N PRO A 24 10.46 1.47 -16.27
CA PRO A 24 11.17 1.51 -17.54
C PRO A 24 11.51 2.93 -18.01
N ASN A 25 10.76 3.94 -17.55
CA ASN A 25 10.93 5.34 -17.95
C ASN A 25 11.90 6.11 -17.03
N LEU A 26 12.40 5.48 -15.95
CA LEU A 26 13.32 6.11 -15.01
C LEU A 26 14.75 6.07 -15.55
N LEU A 27 15.40 7.25 -15.59
CA LEU A 27 16.84 7.38 -15.88
C LEU A 27 17.70 6.72 -14.80
N VAL A 28 17.24 6.77 -13.55
CA VAL A 28 17.85 6.11 -12.39
C VAL A 28 16.81 5.16 -11.80
N LYS A 29 17.09 3.85 -11.82
CA LYS A 29 16.19 2.79 -11.32
C LYS A 29 16.08 2.84 -9.80
N TYR A 30 15.27 3.78 -9.31
CA TYR A 30 15.04 4.06 -7.90
C TYR A 30 13.53 4.01 -7.59
N SER A 31 12.93 2.84 -7.75
CA SER A 31 11.56 2.52 -7.33
C SER A 31 11.56 1.62 -6.09
N TRP A 32 10.44 1.52 -5.37
CA TRP A 32 10.29 0.55 -4.28
C TRP A 32 10.55 -0.91 -4.74
N LEU A 33 10.27 -1.22 -6.01
CA LEU A 33 10.57 -2.53 -6.60
C LEU A 33 12.07 -2.81 -6.68
N ASP A 34 12.88 -1.79 -6.94
CA ASP A 34 14.33 -1.93 -7.03
C ASP A 34 14.94 -2.13 -5.63
N HIS A 35 14.43 -1.40 -4.61
CA HIS A 35 14.79 -1.65 -3.21
C HIS A 35 14.40 -3.06 -2.75
N LEU A 36 13.25 -3.57 -3.20
CA LEU A 36 12.84 -4.94 -2.91
C LEU A 36 13.80 -5.95 -3.54
N ALA A 37 14.17 -5.74 -4.81
CA ALA A 37 15.13 -6.60 -5.51
C ALA A 37 16.49 -6.64 -4.82
N GLU A 38 16.99 -5.48 -4.39
CA GLU A 38 18.25 -5.37 -3.63
C GLU A 38 18.18 -6.13 -2.31
N LYS A 39 17.09 -5.97 -1.55
CA LYS A 39 16.90 -6.65 -0.26
C LYS A 39 16.89 -8.18 -0.36
N TYR A 40 16.36 -8.71 -1.44
CA TYR A 40 16.26 -10.16 -1.67
C TYR A 40 17.41 -10.70 -2.54
N GLU A 41 18.41 -9.88 -2.87
CA GLU A 41 19.52 -10.22 -3.76
C GLU A 41 19.05 -10.81 -5.12
N MET A 42 17.88 -10.37 -5.58
CA MET A 42 17.27 -10.79 -6.84
C MET A 42 17.19 -9.59 -7.79
N PRO A 43 18.31 -9.21 -8.43
CA PRO A 43 18.34 -8.06 -9.32
C PRO A 43 17.54 -8.32 -10.59
N TYR A 44 16.95 -7.25 -11.13
CA TYR A 44 16.31 -7.30 -12.42
C TYR A 44 17.35 -7.21 -13.55
N LEU A 45 17.37 -8.23 -14.40
CA LEU A 45 18.20 -8.34 -15.59
C LEU A 45 17.53 -7.61 -16.77
N ALA A 46 18.31 -6.91 -17.59
CA ALA A 46 17.79 -6.12 -18.70
C ALA A 46 17.11 -6.96 -19.80
N ASN A 47 17.52 -8.23 -19.95
CA ASN A 47 17.05 -9.13 -21.01
C ASN A 47 16.06 -10.20 -20.52
N ASP A 48 15.67 -10.15 -19.25
CA ASP A 48 14.76 -11.14 -18.68
C ASP A 48 13.61 -10.44 -17.94
N THR A 49 12.42 -10.49 -18.53
CA THR A 49 11.19 -9.92 -17.95
C THR A 49 10.69 -10.70 -16.74
N LEU A 50 11.18 -11.94 -16.52
CA LEU A 50 10.91 -12.76 -15.33
C LEU A 50 11.90 -12.52 -14.20
N SER A 51 12.97 -11.76 -14.43
CA SER A 51 13.94 -11.44 -13.39
C SER A 51 13.34 -10.58 -12.28
N GLY A 52 13.95 -10.67 -11.10
CA GLY A 52 13.53 -9.96 -9.90
C GLY A 52 12.72 -10.83 -8.92
N PRO A 53 12.16 -10.20 -7.87
CA PRO A 53 11.44 -10.91 -6.82
C PRO A 53 10.18 -11.63 -7.31
N ASP A 54 9.84 -12.74 -6.66
CA ASP A 54 8.64 -13.50 -6.96
C ASP A 54 7.36 -12.63 -6.87
N LEU A 55 6.33 -12.99 -7.64
CA LEU A 55 5.05 -12.26 -7.68
C LEU A 55 4.40 -12.23 -6.29
N LYS A 56 4.52 -13.32 -5.52
CA LYS A 56 3.98 -13.39 -4.17
C LYS A 56 4.68 -12.39 -3.25
N SER A 57 6.01 -12.28 -3.33
CA SER A 57 6.78 -11.32 -2.55
C SER A 57 6.41 -9.88 -2.92
N LYS A 58 6.33 -9.56 -4.22
CA LYS A 58 5.89 -8.25 -4.71
C LYS A 58 4.51 -7.88 -4.18
N TYR A 59 3.55 -8.80 -4.27
CA TYR A 59 2.19 -8.57 -3.80
C TYR A 59 2.11 -8.39 -2.28
N LEU A 60 2.77 -9.24 -1.49
CA LEU A 60 2.76 -9.12 -0.03
C LEU A 60 3.43 -7.83 0.45
N THR A 61 4.52 -7.41 -0.20
CA THR A 61 5.17 -6.12 0.09
C THR A 61 4.27 -4.93 -0.25
N ALA A 62 3.60 -4.95 -1.42
CA ALA A 62 2.66 -3.89 -1.79
C ALA A 62 1.44 -3.85 -0.87
N LEU A 63 0.92 -5.01 -0.46
CA LEU A 63 -0.18 -5.11 0.48
C LEU A 63 0.23 -4.63 1.88
N PHE A 64 1.44 -4.95 2.32
CA PHE A 64 2.00 -4.42 3.56
C PHE A 64 2.08 -2.89 3.54
N PHE A 65 2.55 -2.30 2.44
CA PHE A 65 2.53 -0.85 2.26
C PHE A 65 1.10 -0.29 2.33
N ALA A 66 0.17 -0.84 1.55
CA ALA A 66 -1.22 -0.37 1.54
C ALA A 66 -1.87 -0.47 2.93
N MET A 67 -1.72 -1.61 3.62
CA MET A 67 -2.26 -1.82 4.97
C MET A 67 -1.67 -0.84 5.99
N THR A 68 -0.35 -0.63 5.96
CA THR A 68 0.33 0.27 6.91
C THR A 68 0.02 1.74 6.64
N SER A 69 -0.19 2.13 5.39
CA SER A 69 -0.68 3.47 5.03
C SER A 69 -2.15 3.67 5.41
N LEU A 70 -3.01 2.68 5.16
CA LEU A 70 -4.45 2.79 5.48
C LEU A 70 -4.73 2.82 6.98
N THR A 71 -3.93 2.10 7.76
CA THR A 71 -3.94 2.14 9.23
C THR A 71 -3.17 3.31 9.82
N SER A 72 -2.53 4.14 8.99
CA SER A 72 -1.68 5.27 9.42
C SER A 72 -0.52 4.88 10.35
N VAL A 73 -0.04 3.63 10.29
CA VAL A 73 1.12 3.16 11.07
C VAL A 73 2.43 3.56 10.39
N GLY A 74 2.54 3.36 9.07
CA GLY A 74 3.62 3.89 8.25
C GLY A 74 5.06 3.54 8.69
N PHE A 75 5.41 2.25 8.80
CA PHE A 75 6.75 1.81 9.25
C PHE A 75 7.93 2.28 8.39
N GLY A 76 7.71 2.73 7.15
CA GLY A 76 8.77 3.23 6.25
C GLY A 76 9.65 2.17 5.59
N ASN A 77 9.48 0.88 5.93
CA ASN A 77 10.23 -0.23 5.29
C ASN A 77 9.99 -0.35 3.77
N VAL A 78 8.85 0.13 3.31
CA VAL A 78 8.49 0.28 1.90
C VAL A 78 8.04 1.72 1.73
N ALA A 79 8.70 2.46 0.85
CA ALA A 79 8.46 3.88 0.67
C ALA A 79 8.29 4.19 -0.81
N ALA A 80 7.44 5.18 -1.08
CA ALA A 80 7.27 5.76 -2.41
C ALA A 80 8.48 6.64 -2.77
N ASN A 81 9.18 6.27 -3.82
CA ASN A 81 10.43 6.92 -4.22
C ASN A 81 10.24 7.81 -5.45
N THR A 82 9.49 7.34 -6.43
CA THR A 82 9.18 8.07 -7.67
C THR A 82 8.09 9.12 -7.43
N ASN A 83 7.95 10.07 -8.36
CA ASN A 83 6.93 11.12 -8.23
C ASN A 83 5.50 10.53 -8.31
N GLY A 84 5.24 9.55 -9.18
CA GLY A 84 3.95 8.89 -9.26
C GLY A 84 3.64 8.05 -8.03
N GLU A 85 4.61 7.28 -7.51
CA GLU A 85 4.47 6.55 -6.24
C GLU A 85 4.16 7.51 -5.09
N LYS A 86 4.84 8.67 -5.02
CA LYS A 86 4.65 9.66 -3.94
C LYS A 86 3.27 10.28 -3.99
N LEU A 87 2.82 10.68 -5.19
CA LEU A 87 1.49 11.22 -5.39
C LEU A 87 0.42 10.20 -4.98
N PHE A 88 0.57 8.95 -5.40
CA PHE A 88 -0.35 7.88 -5.01
C PHE A 88 -0.33 7.62 -3.49
N SER A 89 0.84 7.63 -2.87
CA SER A 89 0.98 7.47 -1.42
C SER A 89 0.17 8.53 -0.67
N ILE A 90 0.28 9.80 -1.06
CA ILE A 90 -0.49 10.91 -0.45
C ILE A 90 -1.99 10.65 -0.57
N LEU A 91 -2.48 10.27 -1.75
CA LEU A 91 -3.90 9.97 -1.97
C LEU A 91 -4.36 8.78 -1.12
N SER A 92 -3.54 7.73 -1.01
CA SER A 92 -3.84 6.54 -0.21
C SER A 92 -3.94 6.85 1.29
N MET A 93 -3.10 7.77 1.79
CA MET A 93 -3.12 8.21 3.18
C MET A 93 -4.40 9.01 3.49
N LEU A 94 -4.79 9.93 2.59
CA LEU A 94 -6.06 10.65 2.71
C LEU A 94 -7.25 9.68 2.74
N ALA A 95 -7.29 8.70 1.84
CA ALA A 95 -8.32 7.68 1.82
C ALA A 95 -8.35 6.85 3.13
N GLY A 96 -7.18 6.52 3.68
CA GLY A 96 -7.04 5.84 4.97
C GLY A 96 -7.61 6.63 6.13
N SER A 97 -7.41 7.96 6.15
CA SER A 97 -7.99 8.83 7.18
C SER A 97 -9.52 8.83 7.13
N PHE A 98 -10.13 8.89 5.94
CA PHE A 98 -11.59 8.83 5.79
C PHE A 98 -12.17 7.48 6.23
N LEU A 99 -11.52 6.38 5.87
CA LEU A 99 -11.94 5.03 6.27
C LEU A 99 -11.85 4.84 7.79
N SER A 100 -10.75 5.30 8.40
CA SER A 100 -10.54 5.21 9.85
C SER A 100 -11.58 6.03 10.62
N ALA A 101 -11.88 7.25 10.16
CA ALA A 101 -12.94 8.08 10.73
C ALA A 101 -14.32 7.39 10.66
N SER A 102 -14.63 6.76 9.53
CA SER A 102 -15.90 6.05 9.32
C SER A 102 -16.05 4.83 10.24
N ILE A 103 -14.97 4.08 10.45
CA ILE A 103 -14.95 2.93 11.36
C ILE A 103 -15.17 3.40 12.81
N LEU A 104 -14.44 4.42 13.25
CA LEU A 104 -14.58 4.98 14.59
C LEU A 104 -16.00 5.52 14.82
N GLY A 105 -16.57 6.27 13.88
CA GLY A 105 -17.95 6.76 13.98
C GLY A 105 -18.99 5.64 14.08
N SER A 106 -18.78 4.55 13.35
CA SER A 106 -19.64 3.36 13.43
C SER A 106 -19.55 2.70 14.81
N VAL A 107 -18.33 2.54 15.34
CA VAL A 107 -18.10 1.96 16.67
C VAL A 107 -18.69 2.84 17.77
N THR A 108 -18.48 4.15 17.73
CA THR A 108 -19.06 5.11 18.68
C THR A 108 -20.59 5.03 18.69
N THR A 109 -21.23 4.91 17.53
CA THR A 109 -22.69 4.78 17.44
C THR A 109 -23.19 3.49 18.09
N ILE A 110 -22.48 2.38 17.92
CA ILE A 110 -22.82 1.10 18.58
C ILE A 110 -22.70 1.24 20.10
N ILE A 111 -21.61 1.84 20.58
CA ILE A 111 -21.37 2.06 22.01
C ILE A 111 -22.49 2.91 22.62
N ILE A 112 -22.85 4.03 21.99
CA ILE A 112 -23.92 4.91 22.47
C ILE A 112 -25.24 4.14 22.59
N LYS A 113 -25.59 3.31 21.60
CA LYS A 113 -26.81 2.49 21.62
C LYS A 113 -26.81 1.44 22.74
N LEU A 114 -25.65 0.86 23.04
CA LEU A 114 -25.53 -0.11 24.14
C LEU A 114 -25.78 0.54 25.50
N TYR A 115 -25.26 1.75 25.73
CA TYR A 115 -25.51 2.48 26.97
C TYR A 115 -26.95 2.98 27.09
N GLN A 116 -27.57 3.40 25.98
CA GLN A 116 -28.97 3.86 25.97
C GLN A 116 -30.01 2.74 26.14
N GLY A 117 -29.67 1.50 25.76
CA GLY A 117 -30.55 0.33 25.93
C GLY A 117 -30.40 -0.41 27.26
N ALA A 118 -29.54 0.08 28.16
CA ALA A 118 -29.32 -0.47 29.49
C ALA A 118 -30.17 0.20 30.59
N GLU A 119 -31.00 1.18 30.22
CA GLU A 119 -32.10 1.76 31.01
C GLU A 119 -33.44 1.21 30.53
#